data_AF-A0A4Y2G463-F1
#
_entry.id   AF-A0A4Y2G463-F1
#
_cell.length_a   1.000
_cell.length_b   1.000
_cell.length_c   1.000
_cell.angle_alpha   90.00
_cell.angle_beta   90.00
_cell.angle_gamma   90.00
#
_symmetry.space_group_name_H-M   'P 1'
#
loop_
_entity.id
_entity.type
_entity.pdbx_description
1 polymer ?
#
loop_
_entity_poly.entity_id
_entity_poly.type
_entity_poly.pdbx_seq_one_letter_code
_entity_poly.pdbx_strand_id
1 'polypeptide(L)'
;MSKRKSLSIRGKNLILREVDTGVRKMDIALKFGIPPNSLSTIIKNRDKIQNYDSPNSCSKRLKACVYENVDEAVLKWALKNKNNTAMNYDEDEDNEDGNDHDAEIKIPSHDEMLRFINFNIKLFFKIENRVHSRTMIYSFFPCRFLSDE
;
A
#
# COMPACT_ATOMS: atom_id res chain seq x y z
N MET A 1 3.84 -18.22 -25.82
CA MET A 1 3.23 -18.29 -24.47
C MET A 1 2.12 -17.25 -24.37
N SER A 2 0.87 -17.66 -24.10
CA SER A 2 -0.23 -16.70 -23.93
C SER A 2 -0.09 -15.94 -22.60
N LYS A 3 -0.43 -14.64 -22.59
CA LYS A 3 -0.31 -13.81 -21.39
C LYS A 3 -1.35 -14.25 -20.35
N ARG A 4 -0.90 -14.52 -19.12
CA ARG A 4 -1.80 -14.91 -18.01
C ARG A 4 -2.62 -13.70 -17.55
N LYS A 5 -3.93 -13.90 -17.39
CA LYS A 5 -4.83 -12.88 -16.83
C LYS A 5 -4.50 -12.66 -15.35
N SER A 6 -4.19 -11.42 -14.99
CA SER A 6 -4.01 -11.01 -13.59
C SER A 6 -5.29 -10.42 -13.04
N LEU A 7 -5.78 -10.96 -11.93
CA LEU A 7 -7.02 -10.55 -11.28
C LEU A 7 -6.73 -9.61 -10.10
N SER A 8 -7.63 -8.65 -9.87
CA SER A 8 -7.63 -7.83 -8.65
C SER A 8 -8.04 -8.67 -7.43
N ILE A 9 -7.71 -8.19 -6.24
CA ILE A 9 -8.12 -8.81 -4.96
C ILE A 9 -9.65 -8.88 -4.88
N ARG A 10 -10.35 -7.80 -5.24
CA ARG A 10 -11.82 -7.78 -5.38
C ARG A 10 -12.34 -8.87 -6.32
N GLY A 11 -11.72 -9.04 -7.49
CA GLY A 11 -12.10 -10.07 -8.45
C GLY A 11 -11.92 -11.49 -7.90
N LYS A 12 -10.87 -11.73 -7.10
CA LYS A 12 -10.66 -13.01 -6.41
C LYS A 12 -11.71 -13.26 -5.33
N ASN A 13 -12.11 -12.23 -4.57
CA ASN A 13 -13.18 -12.35 -3.57
C ASN A 13 -14.53 -12.70 -4.22
N LEU A 14 -14.82 -12.15 -5.40
CA LEU A 14 -16.03 -12.50 -6.14
C LEU A 14 -16.03 -13.98 -6.57
N ILE A 15 -14.86 -14.49 -7.00
CA ILE A 15 -14.70 -15.91 -7.35
C ILE A 15 -14.93 -16.80 -6.13
N LEU A 16 -14.42 -16.42 -4.95
CA LEU A 16 -14.63 -17.19 -3.72
C LEU A 16 -16.12 -17.29 -3.36
N ARG A 17 -16.87 -16.19 -3.46
CA ARG A 17 -18.33 -16.18 -3.22
C ARG A 17 -19.09 -17.14 -4.15
N GLU A 18 -18.73 -17.18 -5.43
CA GLU A 18 -19.34 -18.08 -6.42
C GLU A 18 -18.99 -19.55 -6.13
N VAL A 19 -17.77 -19.81 -5.65
CA VAL A 19 -17.34 -21.14 -5.20
C VAL A 19 -18.13 -21.57 -3.96
N ASP A 20 -18.34 -20.68 -2.99
CA ASP A 20 -19.10 -20.95 -1.76
C ASP A 20 -20.59 -21.17 -2.04
N THR A 21 -21.13 -20.53 -3.09
CA THR A 21 -22.50 -20.76 -3.58
C THR A 21 -22.68 -22.17 -4.19
N GLY A 22 -21.59 -22.88 -4.48
CA GLY A 22 -21.61 -24.25 -4.99
C GLY A 22 -21.71 -24.38 -6.51
N VAL A 23 -21.44 -23.31 -7.26
CA VAL A 23 -21.40 -23.36 -8.74
C VAL A 23 -20.25 -24.27 -9.20
N ARG A 24 -20.44 -24.99 -10.31
CA ARG A 24 -19.39 -25.88 -10.84
C ARG A 24 -18.13 -25.07 -11.17
N LYS A 25 -16.98 -25.59 -10.74
CA LYS A 25 -15.65 -24.95 -10.91
C LYS A 25 -15.34 -24.59 -12.37
N MET A 26 -15.79 -25.40 -13.33
CA MET A 26 -15.57 -25.12 -14.75
C MET A 26 -16.37 -23.92 -15.25
N ASP A 27 -17.62 -23.76 -14.80
CA ASP A 27 -18.46 -22.64 -15.22
C ASP A 27 -17.93 -21.32 -14.65
N ILE A 28 -17.43 -21.35 -13.41
CA ILE A 28 -16.72 -20.23 -12.79
C ILE A 28 -15.46 -19.89 -13.61
N ALA A 29 -14.63 -20.89 -13.93
CA ALA A 29 -13.42 -20.69 -14.72
C ALA A 29 -13.72 -20.01 -16.08
N LEU A 30 -14.79 -20.44 -16.76
CA LEU A 30 -15.26 -19.85 -18.01
C LEU A 30 -15.79 -18.42 -17.81
N LYS A 31 -16.67 -18.19 -16.85
CA LYS A 31 -17.27 -16.87 -16.52
C LYS A 31 -16.19 -15.81 -16.28
N PHE A 32 -15.14 -16.17 -15.56
CA PHE A 32 -14.06 -15.24 -15.24
C PHE A 32 -12.92 -15.24 -16.27
N GLY A 33 -12.95 -16.14 -17.27
CA GLY A 33 -11.92 -16.28 -18.30
C GLY A 33 -10.56 -16.66 -17.71
N ILE A 34 -10.55 -17.62 -16.79
CA ILE A 34 -9.38 -18.07 -16.04
C ILE A 34 -9.20 -19.57 -16.28
N PRO A 35 -7.98 -20.08 -16.49
CA PRO A 35 -7.76 -21.53 -16.56
C PRO A 35 -8.06 -22.21 -15.21
N PRO A 36 -8.54 -23.47 -15.20
CA PRO A 36 -8.93 -24.17 -13.97
C PRO A 36 -7.79 -24.32 -12.94
N ASN A 37 -6.54 -24.34 -13.41
CA ASN A 37 -5.36 -24.35 -12.54
C ASN A 37 -5.25 -23.06 -11.70
N SER A 38 -5.57 -21.91 -12.30
CA SER A 38 -5.58 -20.62 -11.61
C SER A 38 -6.74 -20.52 -10.62
N LEU A 39 -7.91 -21.07 -10.93
CA LEU A 39 -9.03 -21.16 -9.98
C LEU A 39 -8.64 -21.96 -8.73
N SER A 40 -7.96 -23.09 -8.92
CA SER A 40 -7.49 -23.95 -7.83
C SER A 40 -6.48 -23.23 -6.91
N THR A 41 -5.59 -22.42 -7.48
CA THR A 41 -4.64 -21.62 -6.68
C THR A 41 -5.29 -20.45 -5.96
N ILE A 42 -6.37 -19.88 -6.50
CA ILE A 42 -7.16 -18.86 -5.80
C ILE A 42 -7.84 -19.48 -4.58
N ILE A 43 -8.47 -20.66 -4.73
CA ILE A 43 -9.11 -21.38 -3.62
C ILE A 43 -8.11 -21.72 -2.52
N LYS A 44 -6.91 -22.20 -2.87
CA LYS A 44 -5.84 -22.51 -1.90
C LYS A 44 -5.36 -21.29 -1.11
N ASN A 45 -5.41 -20.10 -1.70
CA ASN A 45 -4.96 -18.86 -1.08
C ASN A 45 -6.09 -18.08 -0.40
N ARG A 46 -7.25 -18.71 -0.14
CA ARG A 46 -8.46 -18.06 0.42
C ARG A 46 -8.17 -17.19 1.64
N ASP A 47 -7.42 -17.71 2.62
CA ASP A 47 -7.20 -17.04 3.91
C ASP A 47 -6.44 -15.73 3.74
N LYS A 48 -5.45 -15.72 2.83
CA LYS A 48 -4.63 -14.54 2.53
C LYS A 48 -5.43 -13.45 1.83
N ILE A 49 -6.47 -13.83 1.07
CA ILE A 49 -7.30 -12.89 0.31
C ILE A 49 -8.38 -12.30 1.21
N GLN A 50 -8.98 -13.12 2.09
CA GLN A 50 -10.03 -12.71 3.01
C GLN A 50 -9.51 -11.80 4.13
N ASN A 51 -8.27 -12.00 4.62
CA ASN A 51 -7.66 -11.10 5.59
C ASN A 51 -7.44 -9.66 5.05
N TYR A 52 -7.56 -9.45 3.74
CA TYR A 52 -7.43 -8.14 3.11
C TYR A 52 -8.80 -7.54 2.83
N ASP A 53 -9.49 -7.14 3.90
CA ASP A 53 -10.90 -6.74 3.90
C ASP A 53 -11.12 -5.28 3.44
N SER A 54 -10.33 -4.81 2.47
CA SER A 54 -10.57 -3.52 1.82
C SER A 54 -11.38 -3.73 0.54
N PRO A 55 -12.70 -3.48 0.55
CA PRO A 55 -13.59 -3.79 -0.59
C PRO A 55 -13.28 -2.96 -1.84
N ASN A 56 -12.62 -1.81 -1.70
CA ASN A 56 -12.23 -0.93 -2.80
C ASN A 56 -10.78 -1.11 -3.28
N SER A 57 -10.08 -2.13 -2.79
CA SER A 57 -8.73 -2.45 -3.26
C SER A 57 -8.75 -2.94 -4.72
N CYS A 58 -8.47 -2.03 -5.66
CA CYS A 58 -8.16 -2.35 -7.06
C CYS A 58 -6.80 -3.06 -7.22
N SER A 59 -6.03 -3.23 -6.14
CA SER A 59 -4.72 -3.86 -6.20
C SER A 59 -4.79 -5.32 -6.67
N LYS A 60 -3.83 -5.69 -7.52
CA LYS A 60 -3.62 -7.05 -8.01
C LYS A 60 -2.73 -7.87 -7.07
N ARG A 61 -1.94 -7.20 -6.24
CA ARG A 61 -0.91 -7.78 -5.38
C ARG A 61 -1.17 -7.40 -3.93
N LEU A 62 -1.15 -8.40 -3.06
CA LEU A 62 -1.05 -8.18 -1.61
C LEU A 62 0.41 -7.83 -1.33
N LYS A 63 0.65 -6.65 -0.75
CA LYS A 63 1.98 -6.26 -0.29
C LYS A 63 1.92 -6.17 1.22
N ALA A 64 2.77 -6.95 1.89
CA ALA A 64 2.97 -6.83 3.32
C ALA A 64 3.73 -5.53 3.59
N CYS A 65 3.27 -4.77 4.58
CA CYS A 65 4.03 -3.67 5.13
C CYS A 65 5.21 -4.26 5.91
N VAL A 66 6.44 -3.80 5.64
CA VAL A 66 7.64 -4.24 6.38
C VAL A 66 7.81 -3.41 7.65
N TYR A 67 7.35 -2.16 7.64
CA TYR A 67 7.48 -1.20 8.73
C TYR A 67 6.14 -0.53 9.01
N GLU A 68 5.27 -1.23 9.73
CA GLU A 68 3.88 -0.81 9.99
C GLU A 68 3.81 0.61 10.56
N ASN A 69 4.67 0.91 11.54
CA ASN A 69 4.73 2.22 12.19
C ASN A 69 5.12 3.36 11.25
N VAL A 70 6.02 3.10 10.29
CA VAL A 70 6.49 4.11 9.33
C VAL A 70 5.41 4.39 8.30
N ASP A 71 4.81 3.34 7.75
CA ASP A 71 3.74 3.47 6.77
C ASP A 71 2.50 4.14 7.40
N GLU A 72 2.18 3.85 8.67
CA GLU A 72 1.10 4.52 9.41
C GLU A 72 1.39 6.01 9.61
N ALA A 73 2.62 6.37 10.02
CA ALA A 73 3.03 7.76 10.20
C ALA A 73 2.95 8.57 8.89
N VAL A 74 3.42 7.98 7.78
CA VAL A 74 3.36 8.59 6.45
C VAL A 74 1.91 8.75 5.99
N LEU A 75 1.06 7.74 6.22
CA LEU A 75 -0.37 7.82 5.88
C LEU A 75 -1.08 8.93 6.66
N LYS A 76 -0.83 9.03 7.97
CA LYS A 76 -1.39 10.09 8.83
C LYS A 76 -0.97 11.48 8.37
N TRP A 77 0.32 11.66 8.03
CA TRP A 77 0.82 12.93 7.51
C TRP A 77 0.16 13.30 6.17
N ALA A 78 0.06 12.34 5.25
CA ALA A 78 -0.55 12.57 3.95
C ALA A 78 -2.04 12.95 4.04
N LEU A 79 -2.79 12.30 4.93
CA LEU A 79 -4.19 12.64 5.18
C LEU A 79 -4.34 14.04 5.82
N LYS A 80 -3.47 14.36 6.79
CA LYS A 80 -3.48 15.67 7.46
C LYS A 80 -3.24 16.82 6.47
N ASN A 81 -2.34 16.64 5.52
CA ASN A 81 -2.07 17.65 4.49
C ASN A 81 -3.21 17.80 3.48
N LYS A 82 -3.90 16.71 3.14
CA LYS A 82 -5.07 16.74 2.24
C LYS A 82 -6.27 17.46 2.86
N ASN A 83 -6.53 17.25 4.14
CA ASN A 83 -7.67 17.86 4.83
C ASN A 83 -7.48 19.37 5.06
N ASN A 84 -6.25 19.89 5.00
CA ASN A 84 -5.99 21.33 5.10
C ASN A 84 -6.34 22.11 3.80
N THR A 85 -6.65 21.40 2.71
CA THR A 85 -7.09 21.99 1.44
C THR A 85 -8.62 21.94 1.27
N ALA A 86 -9.36 21.34 2.22
CA ALA A 86 -10.78 21.05 2.09
C ALA A 86 -11.73 22.05 2.78
N MET A 87 -11.35 23.33 2.94
CA MET A 87 -12.25 24.37 3.44
C MET A 87 -12.47 25.47 2.40
N ASN A 88 -13.75 25.64 2.07
CA ASN A 88 -14.44 26.64 1.23
C ASN A 88 -14.74 26.24 -0.23
N TYR A 89 -15.81 25.47 -0.40
CA TYR A 89 -16.79 25.71 -1.45
C TYR A 89 -18.08 26.12 -0.75
N ASP A 90 -18.31 27.42 -0.65
CA ASP A 90 -19.61 27.97 -0.27
C ASP A 90 -20.50 27.90 -1.52
N GLU A 91 -21.66 27.27 -1.39
CA GLU A 91 -22.72 27.28 -2.39
C GLU A 91 -23.35 28.68 -2.38
N ASP A 92 -23.01 29.51 -3.36
CA ASP A 92 -23.84 30.65 -3.75
C ASP A 92 -24.12 30.51 -5.25
N GLU A 93 -25.38 30.23 -5.59
CA GLU A 93 -25.87 30.34 -6.96
C GLU A 93 -25.83 31.81 -7.42
N ASP A 94 -25.89 31.98 -8.75
CA ASP A 94 -26.16 33.22 -9.48
C ASP A 94 -24.95 34.11 -9.81
N ASN A 95 -24.33 33.90 -10.99
CA ASN A 95 -24.46 34.78 -12.17
C ASN A 95 -23.33 34.54 -13.20
N GLU A 96 -23.71 34.65 -14.47
CA GLU A 96 -22.84 34.63 -15.66
C GLU A 96 -21.73 35.69 -15.59
N ASP A 97 -20.47 35.29 -15.66
CA ASP A 97 -19.44 35.93 -16.48
C ASP A 97 -18.24 34.98 -16.62
N GLY A 98 -17.73 34.84 -17.85
CA GLY A 98 -16.58 34.00 -18.12
C GLY A 98 -15.32 34.66 -17.59
N ASN A 99 -14.68 34.05 -16.59
CA ASN A 99 -13.30 34.37 -16.24
C ASN A 99 -12.53 33.09 -15.96
N ASP A 100 -11.47 32.89 -16.75
CA ASP A 100 -10.46 31.85 -16.57
C ASP A 100 -9.72 32.11 -15.25
N HIS A 101 -10.26 31.60 -14.15
CA HIS A 101 -9.50 31.46 -12.92
C HIS A 101 -8.82 30.11 -12.90
N ASP A 102 -7.59 30.12 -13.43
CA ASP A 102 -6.57 29.11 -13.20
C ASP A 102 -6.33 28.99 -11.69
N ALA A 103 -7.12 28.17 -11.00
CA ALA A 103 -6.83 27.75 -9.65
C ALA A 103 -5.57 26.89 -9.72
N GLU A 104 -4.41 27.55 -9.63
CA GLU A 104 -3.09 26.95 -9.68
C GLU A 104 -2.94 26.04 -8.46
N ILE A 105 -3.26 24.76 -8.65
CA ILE A 105 -3.08 23.72 -7.65
C ILE A 105 -1.58 23.69 -7.35
N LYS A 106 -1.18 24.24 -6.20
CA LYS A 106 0.22 24.23 -5.75
C LYS A 106 0.59 22.81 -5.32
N ILE A 107 0.81 21.95 -6.29
CA ILE A 107 1.44 20.65 -6.10
C ILE A 107 2.83 20.97 -5.52
N PRO A 108 3.22 20.41 -4.36
CA PRO A 108 4.53 20.64 -3.79
C PRO A 108 5.60 20.37 -4.83
N SER A 109 6.52 21.33 -5.01
CA SER A 109 7.56 21.20 -6.03
C SER A 109 8.37 19.92 -5.78
N HIS A 110 8.89 19.30 -6.84
CA HIS A 110 9.78 18.15 -6.73
C HIS A 110 10.93 18.41 -5.75
N ASP A 111 11.43 19.65 -5.68
CA ASP A 111 12.46 20.07 -4.74
C ASP A 111 11.99 20.04 -3.27
N GLU A 112 10.73 20.41 -3.00
CA GLU A 112 10.16 20.36 -1.66
C GLU A 112 9.98 18.92 -1.20
N MET A 113 9.52 18.03 -2.09
CA MET A 113 9.43 16.59 -1.80
C MET A 113 10.82 15.99 -1.50
N LEU A 114 11.84 16.37 -2.27
CA LEU A 114 13.22 15.93 -2.03
C LEU A 114 13.79 16.48 -0.72
N ARG A 115 13.46 17.72 -0.35
CA ARG A 115 13.87 18.29 0.96
C ARG A 115 13.25 17.52 2.11
N PHE A 116 11.98 17.13 2.01
CA PHE A 116 11.32 16.28 3.01
C PHE A 116 11.97 14.91 3.11
N ILE A 117 12.26 14.25 1.99
CA ILE A 117 12.92 12.94 1.99
C ILE A 117 14.32 13.05 2.62
N ASN A 118 15.10 14.06 2.22
CA ASN A 118 16.42 14.30 2.77
C ASN A 118 16.40 14.66 4.26
N PHE A 119 15.39 15.40 4.72
CA PHE A 119 15.22 15.71 6.14
C PHE A 119 14.92 14.44 6.95
N ASN A 120 14.04 13.57 6.45
CA ASN A 120 13.71 12.31 7.11
C ASN A 120 14.90 11.33 7.13
N ILE A 121 15.66 11.25 6.04
CA ILE A 121 16.91 10.44 5.99
C ILE A 121 17.94 10.99 7.00
N LYS A 122 18.14 12.31 7.04
CA LYS A 122 19.04 12.94 8.03
C LYS A 122 18.58 12.71 9.47
N LEU A 123 17.28 12.75 9.73
CA LEU A 123 16.73 12.47 11.05
C LEU A 123 16.94 11.00 11.45
N PHE A 124 16.77 10.06 10.52
CA PHE A 124 17.05 8.64 10.74
C PHE A 124 18.52 8.40 11.14
N PHE A 125 19.48 8.94 10.37
CA PHE A 125 20.89 8.86 10.72
C PHE A 125 21.21 9.58 12.04
N LYS A 126 20.54 10.69 12.36
CA LYS A 126 20.71 11.40 13.65
C LYS A 126 20.21 10.56 14.83
N ILE A 127 19.14 9.79 14.64
CA ILE A 127 18.58 8.88 15.64
C ILE A 127 19.49 7.65 15.82
N GLU A 128 19.95 7.01 14.74
CA GLU A 128 20.89 5.86 14.81
C GLU A 128 22.22 6.23 15.48
N ASN A 129 22.79 7.40 15.15
CA ASN A 129 24.00 7.91 15.81
C ASN A 129 23.76 8.29 17.29
N ARG A 130 22.51 8.52 17.72
CA ARG A 130 22.16 8.72 19.13
C ARG A 130 22.03 7.40 19.90
N VAL A 131 21.66 6.31 19.22
CA VAL A 131 21.59 4.96 19.81
C VAL A 131 23.00 4.38 19.96
N HIS A 132 23.91 4.62 19.01
CA HIS A 132 25.32 4.18 19.10
C HIS A 132 26.12 4.84 20.23
N SER A 133 25.77 6.06 20.66
CA SER A 133 26.42 6.70 21.82
C SER A 133 25.87 6.25 23.18
N ARG A 134 24.80 5.45 23.23
CA ARG A 134 24.21 4.91 24.48
C ARG A 134 24.44 3.42 24.70
N THR A 135 24.94 2.67 23.72
CA THR A 135 25.18 1.22 23.82
C THR A 135 26.64 0.82 24.05
N MET A 136 27.50 1.74 24.52
CA MET A 136 28.87 1.42 24.97
C MET A 136 28.95 1.28 26.50
N ILE A 137 28.01 0.56 27.14
CA ILE A 137 28.17 0.12 28.55
C ILE A 137 27.54 -1.27 28.82
N TYR A 138 27.55 -2.19 27.85
CA TYR A 138 27.47 -3.61 28.17
C TYR A 138 28.56 -4.36 27.43
N SER A 139 29.65 -4.57 28.15
CA SER A 139 30.72 -5.50 27.86
C SER A 139 30.21 -6.94 27.92
N PHE A 140 30.96 -7.81 27.22
CA PHE A 140 31.08 -9.26 27.47
C PHE A 140 29.90 -10.16 27.06
N PHE A 141 30.03 -10.86 25.93
CA PHE A 141 30.33 -12.31 25.96
C PHE A 141 30.87 -12.79 24.60
N PRO A 142 31.94 -13.63 24.58
CA PRO A 142 32.60 -14.09 23.37
C PRO A 142 32.01 -15.42 22.89
N CYS A 143 31.72 -15.54 21.59
CA CYS A 143 31.56 -16.86 20.96
C CYS A 143 32.60 -17.04 19.86
N ARG A 144 33.55 -17.89 20.21
CA ARG A 144 34.51 -18.60 19.36
C ARG A 144 33.88 -19.00 18.02
N PHE A 145 34.55 -18.66 16.92
CA PHE A 145 34.44 -19.43 15.69
C PHE A 145 35.64 -20.37 15.68
N LEU A 146 35.38 -21.64 15.98
CA LEU A 146 36.25 -22.78 15.68
C LEU A 146 35.52 -23.56 14.58
N SER A 147 36.32 -24.09 13.64
CA SER A 147 35.97 -25.14 12.65
C SER A 147 35.16 -24.69 11.41
N ASP A 148 35.51 -25.05 10.18
CA ASP A 148 36.54 -25.92 9.58
C ASP A 148 36.74 -25.48 8.11
N GLU A 149 37.98 -25.49 7.58
CA GLU A 149 38.44 -26.28 6.42
C GLU A 149 39.94 -26.05 6.18
#